data_AF-A0A9N9JAJ8-F1
#
_entry.id   AF-A0A9N9JAJ8-F1
#
_cell.length_a   1.000
_cell.length_b   1.000
_cell.length_c   1.000
_cell.angle_alpha   90.00
_cell.angle_beta   90.00
_cell.angle_gamma   90.00
#
_symmetry.space_group_name_H-M   'P 1'
#
loop_
_entity.id
_entity.type
_entity.pdbx_description
1 polymer ?
#
loop_
_entity_poly.entity_id
_entity_poly.type
_entity_poly.pdbx_seq_one_letter_code
_entity_poly.pdbx_strand_id
1 'polypeptide(L)'
;IYEYEDFDSAAGTSETKYGLELTDSWYKIRARIDRPLQRALSRSKIRIGYKLEICGAKIEGGRVGVPALDALSSNIYLKLSANSTRLANWDAKLGVGKFLPYALLRSLSQDGGFVYAIDVVVIRKYPLAFRETMDDGTFITRDAKGEEEARKEYEKKVNTIIQSSENKLEEINDEADLKEMCQKPLSLQEFREITSGEELYMLINNNSEAFEFSQNLSPKQIERL
;
A
#
# COMPACT_ATOMS: atom_id res chain seq x y z
N ILE A 1 -23.24 -25.63 11.94
CA ILE A 1 -21.84 -25.61 11.45
C ILE A 1 -21.92 -26.05 10.01
N TYR A 2 -21.28 -25.33 9.09
CA TYR A 2 -21.23 -25.70 7.67
C TYR A 2 -19.78 -25.75 7.22
N GLU A 3 -19.47 -26.53 6.19
CA GLU A 3 -18.14 -26.56 5.60
C GLU A 3 -18.06 -25.59 4.43
N TYR A 4 -16.90 -24.99 4.23
CA TYR A 4 -16.63 -24.16 3.08
C TYR A 4 -15.16 -24.24 2.69
N GLU A 5 -14.90 -23.99 1.41
CA GLU A 5 -13.56 -23.80 0.89
C GLU A 5 -13.30 -22.30 0.77
N ASP A 6 -12.22 -21.82 1.39
CA ASP A 6 -11.66 -20.50 1.10
C ASP A 6 -10.47 -20.71 0.17
N PHE A 7 -10.48 -20.05 -0.99
CA PHE A 7 -9.29 -19.89 -1.81
C PHE A 7 -8.45 -18.75 -1.23
N ASP A 8 -7.58 -19.04 -0.26
CA ASP A 8 -6.53 -18.11 0.15
C ASP A 8 -5.50 -18.01 -0.99
N SER A 9 -5.50 -16.88 -1.70
CA SER A 9 -4.68 -16.62 -2.91
C SER A 9 -3.17 -16.61 -2.68
N ALA A 10 -2.70 -16.79 -1.45
CA ALA A 10 -1.28 -16.70 -1.08
C ALA A 10 -0.61 -18.06 -0.78
N ALA A 11 -1.36 -19.16 -0.59
CA ALA A 11 -0.77 -20.41 -0.07
C ALA A 11 -1.18 -21.72 -0.77
N GLY A 12 -2.01 -21.69 -1.82
CA GLY A 12 -2.29 -22.86 -2.68
C GLY A 12 -2.82 -24.11 -1.97
N THR A 13 -3.26 -24.00 -0.71
CA THR A 13 -3.70 -25.13 0.12
C THR A 13 -5.19 -24.95 0.40
N SER A 14 -6.03 -25.82 -0.17
CA SER A 14 -7.47 -25.87 0.11
C SER A 14 -7.70 -26.52 1.47
N GLU A 15 -7.62 -25.73 2.54
CA GLU A 15 -8.03 -26.18 3.88
C GLU A 15 -9.55 -26.09 3.98
N THR A 16 -10.23 -27.21 4.23
CA THR A 16 -11.66 -27.23 4.54
C THR A 16 -11.89 -26.50 5.86
N LYS A 17 -12.48 -25.31 5.78
CA LYS A 17 -12.75 -24.47 6.94
C LYS A 17 -14.20 -24.68 7.38
N TYR A 18 -14.41 -24.81 8.68
CA TYR A 18 -15.76 -24.81 9.25
C TYR A 18 -16.25 -23.37 9.43
N GLY A 19 -17.51 -23.12 9.09
CA GLY A 19 -18.23 -21.88 9.34
C GLY A 19 -19.37 -22.08 10.35
N LEU A 20 -19.80 -20.98 10.96
CA LEU A 20 -20.90 -20.98 11.92
C LEU A 20 -22.16 -20.37 11.30
N GLU A 21 -23.33 -20.92 11.62
CA GLU A 21 -24.59 -20.21 11.41
C GLU A 21 -24.99 -19.62 12.76
N LEU A 22 -25.12 -18.31 12.83
CA LEU A 22 -25.48 -17.57 14.04
C LEU A 22 -26.91 -17.05 13.91
N THR A 23 -27.60 -16.92 15.04
CA THR A 23 -28.93 -16.33 15.10
C THR A 23 -29.05 -15.39 16.30
N ASP A 24 -29.82 -14.31 16.12
CA ASP A 24 -30.22 -13.37 17.17
C ASP A 24 -31.65 -13.65 17.69
N SER A 25 -32.22 -14.82 17.35
CA SER A 25 -33.62 -15.27 17.55
C SER A 25 -34.62 -14.80 16.49
N TRP A 26 -34.24 -13.91 15.59
CA TRP A 26 -35.13 -13.39 14.55
C TRP A 26 -34.62 -13.76 13.16
N TYR A 27 -33.32 -13.58 12.95
CA TYR A 27 -32.66 -13.85 11.69
C TYR A 27 -31.46 -14.75 11.89
N LYS A 28 -30.93 -15.23 10.77
CA LYS A 28 -29.77 -16.11 10.72
C LYS A 28 -28.76 -15.52 9.75
N ILE A 29 -27.48 -15.66 10.09
CA ILE A 29 -26.39 -15.22 9.25
C ILE A 29 -25.25 -16.23 9.30
N ARG A 30 -24.59 -16.44 8.15
CA ARG A 30 -23.37 -17.24 8.07
C ARG A 30 -22.20 -16.44 8.62
N ALA A 31 -21.33 -17.07 9.38
CA ALA A 31 -20.18 -16.45 10.01
C ALA A 31 -18.89 -17.18 9.64
N ARG A 32 -17.91 -16.38 9.23
CA ARG A 32 -16.53 -16.78 8.94
C ARG A 32 -15.72 -16.70 10.23
N ILE A 33 -14.93 -17.73 10.47
CA ILE A 33 -14.14 -17.88 11.69
C ILE A 33 -12.67 -18.12 11.39
N ASP A 34 -11.84 -17.59 12.27
CA ASP A 34 -10.39 -17.67 12.27
C ASP A 34 -9.89 -18.98 12.93
N ARG A 35 -8.61 -19.30 12.69
CA ARG A 35 -7.99 -20.58 13.07
C ARG A 35 -8.25 -20.99 14.53
N PRO A 36 -8.18 -20.09 15.54
CA PRO A 36 -8.41 -20.50 16.92
C PRO A 36 -9.87 -20.91 17.20
N LEU A 37 -10.85 -20.29 16.54
CA LEU A 37 -12.26 -20.68 16.64
C LEU A 37 -12.50 -22.03 15.94
N GLN A 38 -11.83 -22.29 14.81
CA GLN A 38 -11.86 -23.61 14.18
C GLN A 38 -11.30 -24.70 15.10
N ARG A 39 -10.17 -24.43 15.78
CA ARG A 39 -9.63 -25.32 16.82
C ARG A 39 -10.58 -25.50 18.00
N ALA A 40 -11.36 -24.47 18.37
CA ALA A 40 -12.37 -24.58 19.42
C ALA A 40 -13.54 -25.46 19.00
N LEU A 41 -13.93 -25.45 17.72
CA LEU A 41 -14.94 -26.35 17.17
C LEU A 41 -14.44 -27.80 17.09
N SER A 42 -13.24 -28.04 16.59
CA SER A 42 -12.69 -29.40 16.51
C SER A 42 -12.54 -30.04 17.88
N ARG A 43 -12.19 -29.25 18.90
CA ARG A 43 -12.15 -29.67 20.31
C ARG A 43 -13.52 -29.67 21.00
N SER A 44 -14.59 -29.41 20.26
CA SER A 44 -15.97 -29.37 20.76
C SER A 44 -16.18 -28.44 21.97
N LYS A 45 -15.40 -27.35 22.06
CA LYS A 45 -15.57 -26.28 23.06
C LYS A 45 -16.72 -25.34 22.68
N ILE A 46 -16.94 -25.16 21.38
CA ILE A 46 -18.11 -24.48 20.83
C ILE A 46 -18.99 -25.55 20.20
N ARG A 47 -20.28 -25.53 20.51
CA ARG A 47 -21.26 -26.49 20.00
C ARG A 47 -22.53 -25.76 19.56
N ILE A 48 -23.33 -26.43 18.75
CA ILE A 48 -24.63 -25.91 18.31
C ILE A 48 -25.51 -25.70 19.55
N GLY A 49 -26.17 -24.54 19.61
CA GLY A 49 -27.01 -24.13 20.75
C GLY A 49 -26.28 -23.30 21.81
N TYR A 50 -24.94 -23.15 21.71
CA TYR A 50 -24.21 -22.28 22.62
C TYR A 50 -24.39 -20.81 22.24
N LYS A 51 -24.43 -19.96 23.25
CA LYS A 51 -24.52 -18.50 23.09
C LYS A 51 -23.11 -17.92 23.07
N LEU A 52 -22.88 -16.95 22.19
CA LEU A 52 -21.59 -16.29 22.02
C LEU A 52 -21.74 -14.80 22.29
N GLU A 53 -20.80 -14.25 23.05
CA GLU A 53 -20.58 -12.82 23.17
C GLU A 53 -19.53 -12.42 22.13
N ILE A 54 -19.91 -11.51 21.23
CA ILE A 54 -19.09 -11.14 20.07
C ILE A 54 -18.94 -9.62 20.06
N CYS A 55 -17.70 -9.13 19.95
CA CYS A 55 -17.39 -7.72 19.78
C CYS A 55 -16.65 -7.45 18.48
N GLY A 56 -16.95 -6.30 17.85
CA GLY A 56 -16.21 -5.81 16.69
C GLY A 56 -16.31 -6.70 15.45
N ALA A 57 -17.33 -7.56 15.37
CA ALA A 57 -17.57 -8.36 14.18
C ALA A 57 -17.88 -7.47 12.97
N LYS A 58 -17.39 -7.88 11.80
CA LYS A 58 -17.53 -7.12 10.56
C LYS A 58 -18.31 -7.94 9.55
N ILE A 59 -19.13 -7.27 8.75
CA ILE A 59 -19.79 -7.90 7.62
C ILE A 59 -18.79 -7.89 6.45
N GLU A 60 -18.56 -9.06 5.86
CA GLU A 60 -17.73 -9.24 4.66
C GLU A 60 -18.55 -9.90 3.55
N GLY A 61 -18.25 -9.52 2.29
CA GLY A 61 -18.94 -10.03 1.11
C GLY A 61 -20.20 -9.24 0.73
N GLY A 62 -20.77 -9.62 -0.42
CA GLY A 62 -22.01 -9.08 -0.97
C GLY A 62 -21.99 -7.59 -1.36
N ARG A 63 -23.15 -7.10 -1.79
CA ARG A 63 -23.41 -5.67 -2.03
C ARG A 63 -23.96 -5.04 -0.74
N VAL A 64 -23.73 -3.74 -0.56
CA VAL A 64 -24.27 -2.99 0.59
C VAL A 64 -25.80 -3.05 0.58
N GLY A 65 -26.42 -3.31 1.73
CA GLY A 65 -27.87 -3.18 1.92
C GLY A 65 -28.71 -4.45 1.67
N VAL A 66 -28.15 -5.64 1.82
CA VAL A 66 -28.94 -6.87 1.70
C VAL A 66 -29.95 -7.01 2.85
N PRO A 67 -31.24 -7.29 2.56
CA PRO A 67 -32.25 -7.55 3.58
C PRO A 67 -31.87 -8.73 4.49
N ALA A 68 -32.19 -8.64 5.77
CA ALA A 68 -31.83 -9.68 6.75
C ALA A 68 -32.40 -11.07 6.41
N LEU A 69 -33.56 -11.13 5.76
CA LEU A 69 -34.18 -12.39 5.33
C LEU A 69 -33.40 -13.09 4.20
N ASP A 70 -32.71 -12.31 3.36
CA ASP A 70 -31.94 -12.81 2.21
C ASP A 70 -30.46 -13.05 2.56
N ALA A 71 -30.06 -12.76 3.81
CA ALA A 71 -28.66 -12.83 4.25
C ALA A 71 -28.07 -14.25 4.12
N LEU A 72 -28.87 -15.30 4.35
CA LEU A 72 -28.41 -16.69 4.22
C LEU A 72 -28.20 -17.13 2.77
N SER A 73 -29.00 -16.60 1.85
CA SER A 73 -28.94 -16.91 0.42
C SER A 73 -27.90 -16.07 -0.32
N SER A 74 -27.53 -14.94 0.27
CA SER A 74 -26.54 -14.01 -0.27
C SER A 74 -25.11 -14.42 0.10
N ASN A 75 -24.14 -13.95 -0.69
CA ASN A 75 -22.71 -14.16 -0.44
C ASN A 75 -22.18 -13.16 0.61
N ILE A 76 -22.83 -13.12 1.78
CA ILE A 76 -22.52 -12.22 2.90
C ILE A 76 -22.24 -13.05 4.15
N TYR A 77 -21.22 -12.65 4.88
CA TYR A 77 -20.78 -13.34 6.08
C TYR A 77 -20.43 -12.38 7.19
N LEU A 78 -20.67 -12.79 8.43
CA LEU A 78 -20.17 -12.12 9.61
C LEU A 78 -18.77 -12.67 9.94
N LYS A 79 -17.73 -11.85 9.82
CA LYS A 79 -16.39 -12.21 10.25
C LYS A 79 -16.24 -12.06 11.76
N LEU A 80 -15.97 -13.18 12.41
CA LEU A 80 -15.63 -13.22 13.82
C LEU A 80 -14.12 -13.12 14.00
N SER A 81 -13.71 -12.73 15.21
CA SER A 81 -12.32 -12.81 15.65
C SER A 81 -12.29 -13.51 16.99
N ALA A 82 -11.45 -14.54 17.12
CA ALA A 82 -11.36 -15.36 18.32
C ALA A 82 -11.03 -14.53 19.56
N ASN A 83 -10.14 -13.55 19.44
CA ASN A 83 -9.72 -12.67 20.53
C ASN A 83 -10.83 -11.70 21.00
N SER A 84 -11.89 -11.56 20.20
CA SER A 84 -13.06 -10.72 20.49
C SER A 84 -14.36 -11.52 20.59
N THR A 85 -14.25 -12.85 20.75
CA THR A 85 -15.40 -13.76 20.88
C THR A 85 -15.26 -14.63 22.12
N ARG A 86 -16.34 -14.77 22.89
CA ARG A 86 -16.40 -15.60 24.10
C ARG A 86 -17.70 -16.38 24.19
N LEU A 87 -17.70 -17.43 25.01
CA LEU A 87 -18.93 -18.11 25.38
C LEU A 87 -19.73 -17.22 26.34
N ALA A 88 -21.00 -17.02 26.04
CA ALA A 88 -21.94 -16.33 26.92
C ALA A 88 -22.51 -17.31 27.95
N ASN A 89 -23.09 -16.76 29.01
CA ASN A 89 -23.92 -17.54 29.93
C ASN A 89 -25.14 -18.15 29.20
N TRP A 90 -25.63 -19.28 29.70
CA TRP A 90 -26.73 -20.02 29.08
C TRP A 90 -28.05 -19.22 29.06
N ASP A 91 -28.27 -18.35 30.06
CA ASP A 91 -29.43 -17.49 30.23
C ASP A 91 -29.28 -16.11 29.57
N ALA A 92 -28.12 -15.81 28.96
CA ALA A 92 -27.88 -14.54 28.29
C ALA A 92 -28.93 -14.28 27.19
N LYS A 93 -29.42 -13.04 27.10
CA LYS A 93 -30.36 -12.64 26.05
C LYS A 93 -29.63 -12.55 24.72
N LEU A 94 -30.25 -13.08 23.66
CA LEU A 94 -29.74 -12.95 22.30
C LEU A 94 -30.01 -11.54 21.75
N GLY A 95 -29.25 -11.17 20.72
CA GLY A 95 -29.29 -9.83 20.12
C GLY A 95 -28.22 -8.90 20.67
N VAL A 96 -28.39 -7.60 20.43
CA VAL A 96 -27.42 -6.57 20.85
C VAL A 96 -27.50 -6.41 22.37
N GLY A 97 -26.46 -6.86 23.05
CA GLY A 97 -26.31 -6.78 24.50
C GLY A 97 -25.16 -5.88 24.93
N LYS A 98 -25.20 -5.46 26.20
CA LYS A 98 -24.06 -4.81 26.87
C LYS A 98 -23.35 -5.86 27.72
N PHE A 99 -22.06 -6.03 27.48
CA PHE A 99 -21.18 -6.87 28.30
C PHE A 99 -19.79 -6.22 28.33
N LEU A 100 -18.93 -6.66 29.26
CA LEU A 100 -17.57 -6.15 29.40
C LEU A 100 -16.63 -6.91 28.44
N PRO A 101 -16.14 -6.28 27.36
CA PRO A 101 -15.48 -7.01 26.29
C PRO A 101 -13.97 -7.15 26.50
N TYR A 102 -13.51 -7.23 27.75
CA TYR A 102 -12.08 -7.23 28.07
C TYR A 102 -11.45 -8.60 27.89
N ALA A 103 -10.63 -8.74 26.84
CA ALA A 103 -9.77 -9.89 26.63
C ALA A 103 -8.67 -9.95 27.71
N LEU A 104 -8.34 -11.16 28.19
CA LEU A 104 -7.21 -11.36 29.09
C LEU A 104 -5.96 -11.61 28.24
N LEU A 105 -4.83 -10.99 28.56
CA LEU A 105 -3.58 -11.17 27.80
C LEU A 105 -3.20 -12.65 27.62
N ARG A 106 -3.38 -13.48 28.66
CA ARG A 106 -3.12 -14.94 28.59
C ARG A 106 -4.05 -15.71 27.65
N SER A 107 -5.22 -15.14 27.32
CA SER A 107 -6.23 -15.78 26.47
C SER A 107 -6.08 -15.42 25.00
N LEU A 108 -5.23 -14.45 24.69
CA LEU A 108 -5.01 -14.00 23.31
C LEU A 108 -4.26 -15.06 22.52
N SER A 109 -4.73 -15.28 21.29
CA SER A 109 -4.06 -16.11 20.31
C SER A 109 -3.47 -15.21 19.22
N GLN A 110 -2.25 -15.50 18.78
CA GLN A 110 -1.59 -14.77 17.69
C GLN A 110 -2.41 -14.80 16.40
N ASP A 111 -3.01 -15.96 16.08
CA ASP A 111 -3.89 -16.13 14.91
C ASP A 111 -5.35 -15.71 15.16
N GLY A 112 -5.68 -15.10 16.30
CA GLY A 112 -7.05 -14.87 16.78
C GLY A 112 -7.69 -13.55 16.36
N GLY A 113 -7.15 -12.92 15.33
CA GLY A 113 -7.65 -11.65 14.81
C GLY A 113 -7.54 -10.50 15.82
N PHE A 114 -8.37 -9.49 15.61
CA PHE A 114 -8.34 -8.25 16.37
C PHE A 114 -8.81 -8.45 17.82
N VAL A 115 -8.21 -7.69 18.74
CA VAL A 115 -8.61 -7.64 20.15
C VAL A 115 -9.40 -6.36 20.41
N TYR A 116 -10.69 -6.48 20.72
CA TYR A 116 -11.57 -5.32 20.85
C TYR A 116 -11.22 -4.43 22.06
N ALA A 117 -11.00 -5.03 23.21
CA ALA A 117 -10.58 -4.33 24.42
C ALA A 117 -9.74 -5.23 25.32
N ILE A 118 -8.80 -4.64 26.05
CA ILE A 118 -7.97 -5.32 27.05
C ILE A 118 -7.88 -4.37 28.24
N ASP A 119 -7.93 -4.91 29.45
CA ASP A 119 -7.60 -4.19 30.67
C ASP A 119 -6.14 -4.50 31.06
N VAL A 120 -5.30 -3.48 31.14
CA VAL A 120 -3.85 -3.60 31.36
C VAL A 120 -3.35 -2.60 32.37
N VAL A 121 -2.33 -2.99 33.13
CA VAL A 121 -1.56 -2.11 34.01
C VAL A 121 -0.21 -1.84 33.37
N VAL A 122 0.17 -0.56 33.25
CA VAL A 122 1.46 -0.16 32.68
C VAL A 122 2.57 -0.40 33.70
N ILE A 123 3.42 -1.40 33.45
CA ILE A 123 4.53 -1.77 34.35
C ILE A 123 5.79 -0.94 34.06
N ARG A 124 6.08 -0.69 32.77
CA ARG A 124 7.26 0.04 32.31
C ARG A 124 6.91 0.92 31.12
N LYS A 125 7.52 2.10 31.07
CA LYS A 125 7.52 3.00 29.92
C LYS A 125 8.93 3.02 29.34
N TYR A 126 9.06 2.63 28.07
CA TYR A 126 10.34 2.67 27.35
C TYR A 126 10.53 4.02 26.64
N PRO A 127 11.78 4.47 26.41
CA PRO A 127 12.04 5.64 25.58
C PRO A 127 11.57 5.41 24.15
N LEU A 128 11.34 6.51 23.42
CA LEU A 128 10.95 6.47 22.02
C LEU A 128 12.05 5.80 21.19
N ALA A 129 11.65 4.85 20.35
CA ALA A 129 12.52 4.18 19.38
C ALA A 129 12.00 4.44 17.97
N PHE A 130 12.92 4.71 17.05
CA PHE A 130 12.65 4.96 15.64
C PHE A 130 12.94 3.68 14.85
N ARG A 131 12.06 3.31 13.91
CA ARG A 131 12.22 2.10 13.10
C ARG A 131 12.23 2.46 11.61
N GLU A 132 13.36 2.26 10.97
CA GLU A 132 13.54 2.39 9.53
C GLU A 132 13.37 1.04 8.85
N THR A 133 12.62 0.99 7.75
CA THR A 133 12.46 -0.20 6.91
C THR A 133 13.34 -0.02 5.69
N MET A 134 14.31 -0.91 5.51
CA MET A 134 15.21 -0.90 4.36
C MET A 134 14.53 -1.50 3.14
N ASP A 135 15.10 -1.23 1.95
CA ASP A 135 14.64 -1.79 0.68
C ASP A 135 14.71 -3.33 0.68
N ASP A 136 15.68 -3.90 1.40
CA ASP A 136 15.84 -5.34 1.61
C ASP A 136 14.76 -5.97 2.53
N GLY A 137 13.84 -5.16 3.06
CA GLY A 137 12.81 -5.58 4.01
C GLY A 137 13.31 -5.81 5.44
N THR A 138 14.60 -5.54 5.70
CA THR A 138 15.16 -5.54 7.05
C THR A 138 14.78 -4.26 7.81
N PHE A 139 14.77 -4.34 9.14
CA PHE A 139 14.42 -3.20 9.99
C PHE A 139 15.60 -2.78 10.86
N ILE A 140 15.92 -1.48 10.86
CA ILE A 140 16.88 -0.89 11.80
C ILE A 140 16.09 -0.12 12.84
N THR A 141 16.38 -0.38 14.12
CA THR A 141 15.79 0.37 15.24
C THR A 141 16.85 1.29 15.84
N ARG A 142 16.55 2.58 15.96
CA ARG A 142 17.44 3.61 16.52
C ARG A 142 16.81 4.26 17.75
N ASP A 143 17.65 4.76 18.64
CA ASP A 143 17.24 5.70 19.67
C ASP A 143 17.16 7.13 19.11
N ALA A 144 16.73 8.09 19.93
CA ALA A 144 16.59 9.47 19.49
C ALA A 144 17.89 10.11 19.00
N LYS A 145 19.04 9.72 19.56
CA LYS A 145 20.34 10.27 19.17
C LYS A 145 20.81 9.69 17.84
N GLY A 146 20.71 8.37 17.69
CA GLY A 146 21.05 7.67 16.45
C GLY A 146 20.16 8.11 15.29
N GLU A 147 18.88 8.42 15.54
CA GLU A 147 18.00 8.98 14.51
C GLU A 147 18.44 10.38 14.07
N GLU A 148 18.83 11.26 15.00
CA GLU A 148 19.32 12.60 14.65
C GLU A 148 20.62 12.54 13.83
N GLU A 149 21.53 11.63 14.18
CA GLU A 149 22.76 11.39 13.43
C GLU A 149 22.48 10.84 12.03
N ALA A 150 21.58 9.85 11.93
CA ALA A 150 21.16 9.29 10.65
C ALA A 150 20.47 10.35 9.76
N ARG A 151 19.61 11.19 10.34
CA ARG A 151 18.95 12.29 9.62
C ARG A 151 19.99 13.27 9.07
N LYS A 152 20.98 13.67 9.88
CA LYS A 152 22.07 14.56 9.44
C LYS A 152 22.91 13.94 8.32
N GLU A 153 23.19 12.65 8.41
CA GLU A 153 23.95 11.95 7.36
C GLU A 153 23.14 11.88 6.05
N TYR A 154 21.84 11.60 6.15
CA TYR A 154 20.94 11.60 5.01
C TYR A 154 20.83 12.99 4.36
N GLU A 155 20.60 14.04 5.16
CA GLU A 155 20.57 15.43 4.69
C GLU A 155 21.86 15.81 3.97
N LYS A 156 23.03 15.42 4.51
CA LYS A 156 24.32 15.64 3.85
C LYS A 156 24.39 14.92 2.50
N LYS A 157 24.01 13.64 2.44
CA LYS A 157 24.00 12.86 1.19
C LYS A 157 23.08 13.48 0.15
N VAL A 158 21.87 13.87 0.54
CA VAL A 158 20.89 14.53 -0.35
C VAL A 158 21.45 15.86 -0.86
N ASN A 159 22.01 16.70 0.02
CA ASN A 159 22.60 17.97 -0.38
C ASN A 159 23.78 17.78 -1.35
N THR A 160 24.63 16.78 -1.14
CA THR A 160 25.72 16.46 -2.08
C THR A 160 25.17 16.02 -3.45
N ILE A 161 24.10 15.23 -3.48
CA ILE A 161 23.47 14.82 -4.74
C ILE A 161 22.88 16.04 -5.45
N ILE A 162 22.16 16.91 -4.74
CA ILE A 162 21.59 18.15 -5.28
C ILE A 162 22.69 19.04 -5.89
N GLN A 163 23.76 19.31 -5.13
CA GLN A 163 24.89 20.10 -5.62
C GLN A 163 25.54 19.45 -6.86
N SER A 164 25.71 18.13 -6.85
CA SER A 164 26.27 17.44 -8.01
C SER A 164 25.36 17.50 -9.25
N SER A 165 24.03 17.55 -9.06
CA SER A 165 23.10 17.74 -10.16
C SER A 165 23.05 19.19 -10.65
N GLU A 166 23.14 20.16 -9.75
CA GLU A 166 23.21 21.59 -10.08
C GLU A 166 24.48 21.88 -10.90
N ASN A 167 25.65 21.43 -10.44
CA ASN A 167 26.90 21.61 -11.18
C ASN A 167 26.86 20.98 -12.58
N LYS A 168 26.25 19.78 -12.73
CA LYS A 168 26.09 19.15 -14.04
C LYS A 168 25.15 19.93 -14.96
N LEU A 169 24.10 20.55 -14.40
CA LEU A 169 23.20 21.41 -15.17
C LEU A 169 23.90 22.70 -15.59
N GLU A 170 24.72 23.29 -14.72
CA GLU A 170 25.55 24.46 -15.04
C GLU A 170 26.56 24.13 -16.14
N GLU A 171 27.29 23.01 -16.06
CA GLU A 171 28.22 22.57 -17.12
C GLU A 171 27.51 22.39 -18.48
N ILE A 172 26.32 21.79 -18.49
CA ILE A 172 25.52 21.63 -19.72
C ILE A 172 25.07 23.00 -20.26
N ASN A 173 24.69 23.93 -19.38
CA ASN A 173 24.29 25.27 -19.78
C ASN A 173 25.47 26.07 -20.32
N ASP A 174 26.63 26.02 -19.67
CA ASP A 174 27.87 26.67 -20.13
C ASP A 174 28.34 26.08 -21.46
N GLU A 175 28.23 24.75 -21.67
CA GLU A 175 28.50 24.14 -22.97
C GLU A 175 27.50 24.57 -24.06
N ALA A 176 26.24 24.77 -23.71
CA ALA A 176 25.23 25.31 -24.62
C ALA A 176 25.53 26.76 -24.98
N ASP A 177 25.86 27.60 -23.99
CA ASP A 177 26.22 29.01 -24.16
C ASP A 177 27.51 29.15 -24.99
N LEU A 178 28.53 28.31 -24.76
CA LEU A 178 29.76 28.27 -25.58
C LEU A 178 29.48 27.80 -27.02
N LYS A 179 28.60 26.82 -27.21
CA LYS A 179 28.15 26.39 -28.54
C LYS A 179 27.35 27.48 -29.24
N GLU A 180 26.60 28.32 -28.52
CA GLU A 180 25.91 29.48 -29.08
C GLU A 180 26.92 30.59 -29.45
N MET A 181 27.91 30.85 -28.58
CA MET A 181 28.90 31.92 -28.77
C MET A 181 29.97 31.63 -29.84
N CYS A 182 30.31 30.36 -30.11
CA CYS A 182 31.27 29.97 -31.15
C CYS A 182 30.67 29.85 -32.56
N GLN A 183 29.37 30.10 -32.75
CA GLN A 183 28.76 30.13 -34.07
C GLN A 183 29.24 31.36 -34.83
N LYS A 184 30.14 31.14 -35.79
CA LYS A 184 30.49 32.16 -36.78
C LYS A 184 29.25 32.44 -37.63
N PRO A 185 28.86 33.70 -37.88
CA PRO A 185 27.85 33.99 -38.88
C PRO A 185 28.37 33.49 -40.23
N LEU A 186 27.73 32.44 -40.77
CA LEU A 186 28.05 31.91 -42.10
C LEU A 186 27.69 32.96 -43.15
N SER A 187 28.60 33.19 -44.10
CA SER A 187 28.30 34.08 -45.21
C SER A 187 27.28 33.43 -46.15
N LEU A 188 26.42 34.24 -46.78
CA LEU A 188 25.39 33.75 -47.73
C LEU A 188 25.95 32.97 -48.93
N GLN A 189 27.25 33.10 -49.21
CA GLN A 189 27.91 32.39 -50.31
C GLN A 189 28.29 30.96 -49.90
N GLU A 190 28.87 30.78 -48.71
CA GLU A 190 29.21 29.47 -48.14
C GLU A 190 27.94 28.61 -47.93
N PHE A 191 26.81 29.25 -47.60
CA PHE A 191 25.51 28.57 -47.42
C PHE A 191 24.95 27.91 -48.70
N ARG A 192 25.28 28.44 -49.88
CA ARG A 192 24.81 27.89 -51.16
C ARG A 192 25.61 26.68 -51.63
N GLU A 193 26.78 26.46 -51.05
CA GLU A 193 27.70 25.38 -51.41
C GLU A 193 27.42 24.09 -50.60
N ILE A 194 26.73 24.21 -49.45
CA ILE A 194 26.35 23.06 -48.61
C ILE A 194 25.29 22.22 -49.32
N THR A 195 25.64 20.97 -49.57
CA THR A 195 24.82 20.02 -50.35
C THR A 195 24.29 18.85 -49.51
N SER A 196 24.81 18.64 -48.29
CA SER A 196 24.42 17.56 -47.36
C SER A 196 23.23 17.96 -46.48
N GLY A 197 22.23 17.09 -46.35
CA GLY A 197 21.01 17.34 -45.54
C GLY A 197 21.27 17.34 -44.03
N GLU A 198 22.18 16.49 -43.54
CA GLU A 198 22.52 16.40 -42.12
C GLU A 198 23.21 17.67 -41.61
N GLU A 199 24.08 18.26 -42.43
CA GLU A 199 24.77 19.51 -42.12
C GLU A 199 23.79 20.69 -42.05
N LEU A 200 22.79 20.72 -42.94
CA LEU A 200 21.73 21.72 -42.93
C LEU A 200 20.83 21.59 -41.67
N TYR A 201 20.48 20.35 -41.28
CA TYR A 201 19.65 20.10 -40.10
C TYR A 201 20.35 20.55 -38.81
N MET A 202 21.65 20.27 -38.66
CA MET A 202 22.44 20.70 -37.51
C MET A 202 22.54 22.24 -37.43
N LEU A 203 22.66 22.93 -38.56
CA LEU A 203 22.70 24.39 -38.59
C LEU A 203 21.35 25.01 -38.17
N ILE A 204 20.21 24.42 -38.57
CA ILE A 204 18.87 24.91 -38.19
C ILE A 204 18.65 24.79 -36.68
N ASN A 205 19.01 23.65 -36.08
CA ASN A 205 18.75 23.38 -34.67
C ASN A 205 19.65 24.18 -33.71
N ASN A 206 20.79 24.68 -34.21
CA ASN A 206 21.74 25.45 -33.43
C ASN A 206 21.50 26.97 -33.47
N ASN A 207 20.70 27.47 -34.43
CA ASN A 207 20.38 28.89 -34.55
C ASN A 207 19.13 29.25 -33.73
N SER A 208 19.22 30.29 -32.91
CA SER A 208 18.13 30.78 -32.05
C SER A 208 16.93 31.32 -32.87
N GLU A 209 17.14 31.68 -34.14
CA GLU A 209 16.11 32.16 -35.10
C GLU A 209 15.87 31.15 -36.24
N ALA A 210 15.56 29.89 -35.90
CA ALA A 210 15.31 28.81 -36.85
C ALA A 210 14.25 29.14 -37.94
N PHE A 211 13.31 30.03 -37.65
CA PHE A 211 12.25 30.43 -38.59
C PHE A 211 12.76 31.29 -39.74
N GLU A 212 13.55 32.33 -39.48
CA GLU A 212 14.14 33.18 -40.54
C GLU A 212 15.17 32.39 -41.36
N PHE A 213 15.90 31.48 -40.70
CA PHE A 213 16.86 30.59 -41.34
C PHE A 213 16.20 29.68 -42.40
N SER A 214 15.01 29.16 -42.11
CA SER A 214 14.26 28.26 -43.02
C SER A 214 13.80 28.94 -44.32
N GLN A 215 13.56 30.26 -44.30
CA GLN A 215 13.09 31.01 -45.46
C GLN A 215 14.19 31.29 -46.49
N ASN A 216 15.46 31.22 -46.09
CA ASN A 216 16.61 31.47 -46.96
C ASN A 216 17.13 30.22 -47.70
N LEU A 217 16.51 29.05 -47.47
CA LEU A 217 16.87 27.78 -48.11
C LEU A 217 16.43 27.73 -49.58
N SER A 218 17.27 27.19 -50.45
CA SER A 218 16.87 26.93 -51.84
C SER A 218 15.90 25.73 -51.92
N PRO A 219 15.02 25.67 -52.93
CA PRO A 219 14.04 24.57 -53.05
C PRO A 219 14.68 23.18 -53.14
N LYS A 220 15.89 23.07 -53.70
CA LYS A 220 16.66 21.80 -53.76
C LYS A 220 17.24 21.38 -52.41
N GLN A 221 17.51 22.32 -51.51
CA GLN A 221 17.99 22.04 -50.16
C GLN A 221 16.83 21.64 -49.24
N ILE A 222 15.65 22.24 -49.44
CA ILE A 222 14.42 21.88 -48.72
C ILE A 222 14.00 20.44 -49.01
N GLU A 223 14.16 19.95 -50.25
CA GLU A 223 13.87 18.55 -50.60
C GLU A 223 14.82 17.51 -49.95
N ARG A 224 15.95 17.95 -49.39
CA ARG A 224 17.01 17.09 -48.84
C ARG A 224 17.12 17.14 -47.31
N LEU A 225 16.45 18.10 -46.67
CA LEU A 225 16.25 18.20 -45.23
C LEU A 225 15.16 17.21 -44.79
#